data_AF-A0A6P8BC46-F1
#
_entry.id   AF-A0A6P8BC46-F1
#
_cell.length_a   1.000
_cell.length_b   1.000
_cell.length_c   1.000
_cell.angle_alpha   90.00
_cell.angle_beta   90.00
_cell.angle_gamma   90.00
#
_symmetry.space_group_name_H-M   'P 1'
#
loop_
_entity.id
_entity.type
_entity.pdbx_description
1 polymer ?
#
loop_
_entity_poly.entity_id
_entity_poly.type
_entity_poly.pdbx_seq_one_letter_code
_entity_poly.pdbx_strand_id
1 'polypeptide(L)'
;MGSKTSKMARRDTDPTAWVTTDYDQFSAYDLEGEPWSDQIPDAQTWMYAHEARSQVKQTKKYSPGNKKRYPGPFQNKEQLPINIPPPPKSKGKGNKTTPPAAKPIVHTPLVPGQSRPWKSGPPGSVRAVYTEGHKQDFQVMQHDSKLPTTGRGDHDFSLRPYVPAAPCPKPQKRPGFY
;
A
#
# COMPACT_ATOMS: atom_id res chain seq x y z
N MET A 1 -37.28 27.85 37.77
CA MET A 1 -37.69 27.29 36.46
C MET A 1 -37.50 28.38 35.42
N GLY A 2 -36.43 28.34 34.64
CA GLY A 2 -36.08 29.39 33.67
C GLY A 2 -35.72 28.76 32.34
N SER A 3 -36.66 28.75 31.40
CA SER A 3 -36.42 28.33 30.02
C SER A 3 -35.85 29.51 29.23
N LYS A 4 -34.54 29.48 28.96
CA LYS A 4 -33.90 30.34 27.96
C LYS A 4 -33.88 29.58 26.63
N THR A 5 -34.72 30.02 25.69
CA THR A 5 -34.65 29.64 24.27
C THR A 5 -33.38 30.23 23.66
N SER A 6 -32.36 29.39 23.47
CA SER A 6 -31.17 29.77 22.73
C SER A 6 -31.45 29.68 21.23
N LYS A 7 -31.41 30.82 20.54
CA LYS A 7 -31.40 30.92 19.07
C LYS A 7 -30.28 30.02 18.54
N MET A 8 -30.63 28.96 17.81
CA MET A 8 -29.70 28.29 16.92
C MET A 8 -29.26 29.29 15.86
N ALA A 9 -28.04 29.79 15.98
CA ALA A 9 -27.34 30.42 14.87
C ALA A 9 -27.25 29.37 13.75
N ARG A 10 -27.95 29.62 12.65
CA ARG A 10 -27.68 28.96 11.37
C ARG A 10 -26.21 29.25 11.08
N ARG A 11 -25.35 28.25 11.20
CA ARG A 11 -24.05 28.29 10.54
C ARG A 11 -24.38 28.29 9.06
N ASP A 12 -24.18 29.44 8.43
CA ASP A 12 -24.04 29.54 6.99
C ASP A 12 -22.87 28.63 6.62
N THR A 13 -23.19 27.40 6.21
CA THR A 13 -22.23 26.47 5.67
C THR A 13 -21.79 27.06 4.34
N ASP A 14 -20.58 27.58 4.32
CA ASP A 14 -19.89 27.98 3.10
C ASP A 14 -19.96 26.82 2.07
N PRO A 15 -20.63 27.00 0.91
CA PRO A 15 -20.76 25.95 -0.09
C PRO A 15 -19.43 25.61 -0.79
N THR A 16 -18.34 26.33 -0.50
CA THR A 16 -17.01 25.99 -1.03
C THR A 16 -16.22 24.95 -0.21
N ALA A 17 -16.76 24.44 0.91
CA ALA A 17 -16.04 23.51 1.78
C ALA A 17 -16.06 22.01 1.38
N TRP A 18 -16.65 21.62 0.24
CA TRP A 18 -16.87 20.21 -0.11
C TRP A 18 -16.29 19.78 -1.46
N VAL A 19 -15.03 20.11 -1.77
CA VAL A 19 -14.29 19.40 -2.84
C VAL A 19 -12.78 19.36 -2.53
N THR A 20 -12.37 18.92 -1.33
CA THR A 20 -11.07 18.23 -1.23
C THR A 20 -11.31 16.82 -1.74
N THR A 21 -11.27 16.66 -3.05
CA THR A 21 -11.51 15.36 -3.67
C THR A 21 -10.48 14.37 -3.15
N ASP A 22 -10.95 13.38 -2.40
CA ASP A 22 -10.21 12.22 -1.89
C ASP A 22 -9.82 11.27 -3.04
N TYR A 23 -9.15 11.78 -4.09
CA TYR A 23 -8.67 10.98 -5.23
C TYR A 23 -7.78 9.82 -4.78
N ASP A 24 -7.15 9.95 -3.62
CA ASP A 24 -6.32 8.90 -3.04
C ASP A 24 -7.14 7.68 -2.57
N GLN A 25 -8.44 7.83 -2.27
CA GLN A 25 -9.32 6.72 -1.94
C GLN A 25 -9.68 5.86 -3.15
N PHE A 26 -9.77 6.48 -4.34
CA PHE A 26 -10.15 5.82 -5.59
C PHE A 26 -8.97 5.40 -6.47
N SER A 27 -7.74 5.70 -6.04
CA SER A 27 -6.54 5.21 -6.72
C SER A 27 -6.33 3.73 -6.40
N ALA A 28 -5.75 2.97 -7.33
CA ALA A 28 -5.62 1.53 -7.22
C ALA A 28 -4.26 1.03 -7.73
N TYR A 29 -3.91 -0.19 -7.36
CA TYR A 29 -2.91 -0.99 -8.05
C TYR A 29 -3.65 -1.95 -8.97
N ASP A 30 -3.29 -1.95 -10.25
CA ASP A 30 -3.81 -2.89 -11.24
C ASP A 30 -2.96 -4.16 -11.22
N LEU A 31 -3.59 -5.33 -11.06
CA LEU A 31 -2.94 -6.64 -11.09
C LEU A 31 -2.93 -7.23 -12.51
N GLU A 32 -3.23 -6.41 -13.52
CA GLU A 32 -3.16 -6.71 -14.95
C GLU A 32 -4.02 -7.93 -15.35
N GLY A 33 -5.19 -8.04 -14.71
CA GLY A 33 -6.12 -9.13 -14.91
C GLY A 33 -5.76 -10.43 -14.17
N GLU A 34 -4.66 -10.48 -13.42
CA GLU A 34 -4.31 -11.66 -12.64
C GLU A 34 -4.94 -11.63 -11.24
N PRO A 35 -5.62 -12.71 -10.82
CA PRO A 35 -6.24 -12.76 -9.50
C PRO A 35 -5.18 -12.71 -8.39
N TRP A 36 -5.48 -11.97 -7.32
CA TRP A 36 -4.58 -11.90 -6.15
C TRP A 36 -4.43 -13.23 -5.40
N SER A 37 -5.37 -14.17 -5.60
CA SER A 37 -5.32 -15.54 -5.07
C SER A 37 -6.00 -16.51 -6.04
N ASP A 38 -5.33 -17.62 -6.31
CA ASP A 38 -5.79 -18.77 -7.08
C ASP A 38 -6.84 -19.63 -6.35
N GLN A 39 -6.95 -19.49 -5.02
CA GLN A 39 -7.85 -20.26 -4.18
C GLN A 39 -9.26 -19.66 -4.08
N ILE A 40 -9.45 -18.43 -4.53
CA ILE A 40 -10.71 -17.69 -4.43
C ILE A 40 -11.28 -17.54 -5.84
N PRO A 41 -12.43 -18.15 -6.14
CA PRO A 41 -13.15 -17.88 -7.39
C PRO A 41 -13.44 -16.38 -7.51
N ASP A 42 -13.22 -15.83 -8.70
CA ASP A 42 -13.44 -14.40 -8.99
C ASP A 42 -12.68 -13.44 -8.08
N ALA A 43 -11.50 -13.85 -7.59
CA ALA A 43 -10.62 -12.99 -6.82
C ALA A 43 -10.30 -11.71 -7.58
N GLN A 44 -10.29 -10.58 -6.86
CA GLN A 44 -9.99 -9.27 -7.42
C GLN A 44 -8.64 -9.27 -8.17
N THR A 45 -8.64 -8.60 -9.31
CA THR A 45 -7.48 -8.37 -10.17
C THR A 45 -6.95 -6.93 -10.04
N TRP A 46 -7.28 -6.29 -8.92
CA TRP A 46 -6.91 -4.93 -8.57
C TRP A 46 -6.97 -4.78 -7.05
N MET A 47 -6.39 -3.71 -6.51
CA MET A 47 -6.44 -3.39 -5.09
C MET A 47 -6.47 -1.88 -4.87
N TYR A 48 -7.33 -1.37 -3.99
CA TYR A 48 -7.28 0.05 -3.66
C TYR A 48 -5.97 0.43 -2.98
N ALA A 49 -5.38 1.56 -3.40
CA ALA A 49 -4.11 2.01 -2.86
C ALA A 49 -4.19 2.36 -1.36
N HIS A 50 -5.34 2.85 -0.90
CA HIS A 50 -5.55 3.19 0.50
C HIS A 50 -5.57 1.94 1.41
N GLU A 51 -6.05 0.81 0.89
CA GLU A 51 -6.01 -0.48 1.57
C GLU A 51 -4.57 -0.96 1.69
N ALA A 52 -3.80 -0.89 0.59
CA ALA A 52 -2.40 -1.31 0.57
C ALA A 52 -1.57 -0.49 1.58
N ARG A 53 -1.72 0.84 1.56
CA ARG A 53 -1.12 1.75 2.54
C ARG A 53 -1.49 1.36 3.97
N SER A 54 -2.76 1.08 4.22
CA SER A 54 -3.25 0.71 5.56
C SER A 54 -2.64 -0.59 6.07
N GLN A 55 -2.53 -1.61 5.22
CA GLN A 55 -1.90 -2.89 5.55
C GLN A 55 -0.40 -2.72 5.82
N VAL A 56 0.32 -2.02 4.95
CA VAL A 56 1.77 -1.81 5.09
C VAL A 56 2.08 -1.00 6.37
N LYS A 57 1.34 0.09 6.61
CA LYS A 57 1.49 0.93 7.80
C LYS A 57 1.36 0.12 9.09
N GLN A 58 0.36 -0.77 9.16
CA GLN A 58 0.06 -1.58 10.34
C GLN A 58 0.88 -2.87 10.45
N THR A 59 1.69 -3.20 9.43
CA THR A 59 2.51 -4.42 9.45
C THR A 59 3.47 -4.39 10.64
N LYS A 60 3.70 -5.54 11.28
CA LYS A 60 4.65 -5.63 12.40
C LYS A 60 6.07 -5.28 11.95
N LYS A 61 6.91 -4.85 12.88
CA LYS A 61 8.35 -4.65 12.62
C LYS A 61 8.97 -5.98 12.15
N TYR A 62 9.84 -5.92 11.13
CA TYR A 62 10.64 -7.08 10.75
C TYR A 62 11.47 -7.61 11.93
N SER A 63 11.42 -8.93 12.14
CA SER A 63 12.19 -9.62 13.17
C SER A 63 13.18 -10.60 12.52
N PRO A 64 14.48 -10.28 12.49
CA PRO A 64 15.49 -11.18 11.94
C PRO A 64 15.52 -12.49 12.75
N GLY A 65 15.45 -13.62 12.04
CA GLY A 65 15.45 -14.97 12.64
C GLY A 65 14.15 -15.75 12.44
N ASN A 66 13.02 -15.07 12.19
CA ASN A 66 11.75 -15.74 11.93
C ASN A 66 11.45 -15.84 10.42
N LYS A 67 12.12 -16.78 9.74
CA LYS A 67 12.01 -16.97 8.28
C LYS A 67 10.62 -17.41 7.79
N LYS A 68 9.73 -17.83 8.69
CA LYS A 68 8.38 -18.33 8.35
C LYS A 68 7.27 -17.29 8.55
N ARG A 69 7.61 -16.04 8.86
CA ARG A 69 6.61 -14.99 9.14
C ARG A 69 6.86 -13.76 8.29
N TYR A 70 5.76 -13.06 8.01
CA TYR A 70 5.79 -11.76 7.37
C TYR A 70 5.81 -10.62 8.42
N PRO A 71 6.42 -9.47 8.09
CA PRO A 71 7.18 -9.22 6.85
C PRO A 71 8.47 -10.05 6.80
N GLY A 72 8.86 -10.47 5.59
CA GLY A 72 10.02 -11.31 5.33
C GLY A 72 11.09 -10.56 4.53
N PRO A 73 12.37 -10.97 4.55
CA PRO A 73 13.39 -10.32 3.76
C PRO A 73 13.13 -10.52 2.26
N PHE A 74 13.27 -9.46 1.47
CA PHE A 74 13.20 -9.53 0.01
C PHE A 74 14.61 -9.44 -0.57
N GLN A 75 15.01 -10.48 -1.31
CA GLN A 75 16.36 -10.58 -1.89
C GLN A 75 16.45 -10.02 -3.31
N ASN A 76 15.32 -9.71 -3.95
CA ASN A 76 15.23 -9.22 -5.32
C ASN A 76 16.08 -10.04 -6.32
N LYS A 77 15.91 -11.36 -6.34
CA LYS A 77 16.68 -12.25 -7.23
C LYS A 77 16.31 -12.04 -8.70
N GLU A 78 15.08 -11.58 -8.90
CA GLU A 78 14.45 -11.24 -10.17
C GLU A 78 14.97 -9.90 -10.73
N GLN A 79 15.80 -9.17 -9.98
CA GLN A 79 16.37 -7.87 -10.37
C GLN A 79 15.31 -6.85 -10.77
N LEU A 80 14.18 -6.84 -10.07
CA LEU A 80 13.13 -5.85 -10.29
C LEU A 80 13.69 -4.44 -10.11
N PRO A 81 13.20 -3.46 -10.90
CA PRO A 81 13.60 -2.06 -10.78
C PRO A 81 12.94 -1.43 -9.54
N ILE A 82 13.37 -1.89 -8.36
CA ILE A 82 12.87 -1.42 -7.07
C ILE A 82 13.38 0.00 -6.83
N ASN A 83 12.47 0.96 -6.89
CA ASN A 83 12.76 2.38 -6.65
C ASN A 83 12.26 2.78 -5.26
N ILE A 84 12.90 2.22 -4.25
CA ILE A 84 12.58 2.46 -2.84
C ILE A 84 13.81 3.07 -2.19
N PRO A 85 13.66 4.12 -1.37
CA PRO A 85 14.79 4.76 -0.72
C PRO A 85 15.68 3.74 -0.03
N PRO A 86 17.01 3.86 -0.17
CA PRO A 86 17.92 2.95 0.48
C PRO A 86 17.73 3.03 1.99
N PRO A 87 18.09 1.97 2.71
CA PRO A 87 17.95 1.94 4.16
C PRO A 87 18.67 3.11 4.80
N PRO A 88 18.03 3.80 5.76
CA PRO A 88 18.72 4.86 6.49
C PRO A 88 19.91 4.21 7.18
N LYS A 89 21.12 4.73 6.91
CA LYS A 89 22.32 4.33 7.64
C LYS A 89 21.99 4.49 9.12
N SER A 90 22.01 3.39 9.87
CA SER A 90 21.77 3.48 11.32
C SER A 90 22.84 4.44 11.90
N LYS A 91 22.54 5.23 12.93
CA LYS A 91 23.59 5.97 13.65
C LYS A 91 24.04 5.06 14.77
N GLY A 92 25.11 4.28 14.54
CA GLY A 92 25.62 3.37 15.55
C GLY A 92 26.03 4.13 16.82
N LYS A 93 25.30 3.92 17.93
CA LYS A 93 25.82 4.15 19.29
C LYS A 93 26.52 2.86 19.71
N GLY A 94 27.83 2.76 19.48
CA GLY A 94 28.64 1.63 19.97
C GLY A 94 29.74 1.25 18.99
N ASN A 95 30.99 1.41 19.46
CA ASN A 95 32.28 1.03 18.85
C ASN A 95 32.50 1.34 17.36
N LYS A 96 33.57 2.11 17.11
CA LYS A 96 34.09 2.57 15.81
C LYS A 96 34.39 1.49 14.74
N THR A 97 34.08 0.21 14.96
CA THR A 97 34.51 -0.90 14.11
C THR A 97 33.40 -1.61 13.34
N THR A 98 32.12 -1.35 13.59
CA THR A 98 31.04 -1.99 12.84
C THR A 98 30.11 -0.96 12.22
N PRO A 99 30.06 -0.85 10.88
CA PRO A 99 29.10 0.01 10.22
C PRO A 99 27.69 -0.33 10.70
N PRO A 100 26.89 0.68 11.03
CA PRO A 100 25.50 0.48 11.38
C PRO A 100 24.77 -0.26 10.25
N ALA A 101 24.29 -1.48 10.54
CA ALA A 101 23.68 -2.34 9.53
C ALA A 101 22.54 -1.61 8.81
N ALA A 102 22.64 -1.55 7.48
CA ALA A 102 21.55 -1.07 6.64
C ALA A 102 20.30 -1.92 6.94
N LYS A 103 19.15 -1.26 7.16
CA LYS A 103 17.89 -1.99 7.37
C LYS A 103 17.54 -2.80 6.11
N PRO A 104 16.98 -4.01 6.21
CA PRO A 104 16.69 -4.80 5.02
C PRO A 104 15.51 -4.25 4.22
N ILE A 105 15.50 -4.54 2.92
CA ILE A 105 14.28 -4.50 2.10
C ILE A 105 13.47 -5.75 2.48
N VAL A 106 12.18 -5.54 2.75
CA VAL A 106 11.25 -6.57 3.18
C VAL A 106 10.02 -6.57 2.31
N HIS A 107 9.29 -7.67 2.33
CA HIS A 107 7.96 -7.75 1.73
C HIS A 107 6.92 -8.30 2.69
N THR A 108 5.66 -7.97 2.46
CA THR A 108 4.51 -8.49 3.21
C THR A 108 3.34 -8.79 2.26
N PRO A 109 2.49 -9.78 2.54
CA PRO A 109 1.28 -10.03 1.77
C PRO A 109 0.34 -8.84 1.82
N LEU A 110 -0.29 -8.59 0.68
CA LEU A 110 -1.43 -7.71 0.54
C LEU A 110 -2.64 -8.55 0.14
N VAL A 111 -3.78 -8.26 0.76
CA VAL A 111 -5.06 -8.89 0.41
C VAL A 111 -6.03 -7.78 0.05
N PRO A 112 -6.56 -7.74 -1.17
CA PRO A 112 -7.58 -6.78 -1.56
C PRO A 112 -8.84 -6.87 -0.68
N GLY A 113 -9.51 -5.74 -0.42
CA GLY A 113 -10.73 -5.68 0.39
C GLY A 113 -10.51 -5.68 1.91
N GLN A 114 -9.26 -5.63 2.39
CA GLN A 114 -8.95 -5.44 3.81
C GLN A 114 -8.00 -4.26 4.07
N SER A 115 -8.15 -3.64 5.23
CA SER A 115 -7.26 -2.57 5.71
C SER A 115 -6.24 -3.06 6.74
N ARG A 116 -6.41 -4.28 7.27
CA ARG A 116 -5.52 -4.87 8.29
C ARG A 116 -4.47 -5.76 7.64
N PRO A 117 -3.24 -5.84 8.19
CA PRO A 117 -2.21 -6.71 7.64
C PRO A 117 -2.65 -8.17 7.69
N TRP A 118 -2.21 -8.93 6.69
CA TRP A 118 -2.30 -10.38 6.70
C TRP A 118 -1.63 -10.97 7.96
N LYS A 119 -2.21 -12.04 8.52
CA LYS A 119 -1.72 -12.70 9.76
C LYS A 119 -1.41 -14.18 9.60
N SER A 120 -2.21 -14.91 8.83
CA SER A 120 -2.16 -16.37 8.74
C SER A 120 -2.95 -16.87 7.53
N GLY A 121 -2.70 -18.13 7.14
CA GLY A 121 -3.35 -18.80 6.02
C GLY A 121 -2.47 -18.82 4.78
N PRO A 122 -3.05 -18.98 3.59
CA PRO A 122 -2.38 -18.73 2.33
C PRO A 122 -2.17 -17.20 2.13
N PRO A 123 -0.97 -16.74 1.76
CA PRO A 123 -0.68 -15.31 1.63
C PRO A 123 -1.15 -14.69 0.30
N GLY A 124 -1.72 -15.47 -0.63
CA GLY A 124 -1.97 -15.02 -2.00
C GLY A 124 -0.69 -14.73 -2.78
N SER A 125 -0.81 -14.15 -3.97
CA SER A 125 0.30 -13.84 -4.89
C SER A 125 0.86 -12.43 -4.73
N VAL A 126 0.09 -11.51 -4.14
CA VAL A 126 0.44 -10.08 -4.08
C VAL A 126 1.24 -9.73 -2.83
N ARG A 127 2.25 -8.88 -2.99
CA ARG A 127 3.13 -8.39 -1.92
C ARG A 127 3.32 -6.89 -2.03
N ALA A 128 3.44 -6.21 -0.90
CA ALA A 128 4.13 -4.93 -0.83
C ALA A 128 5.61 -5.19 -0.57
N VAL A 129 6.49 -4.45 -1.24
CA VAL A 129 7.95 -4.43 -1.00
C VAL A 129 8.36 -3.04 -0.52
N TYR A 130 9.16 -2.95 0.54
CA TYR A 130 9.60 -1.70 1.13
C TYR A 130 10.85 -1.85 2.00
N THR A 131 11.53 -0.73 2.24
CA THR A 131 12.63 -0.65 3.20
C THR A 131 12.06 -0.54 4.62
N GLU A 132 12.54 -1.36 5.57
CA GLU A 132 12.08 -1.27 6.95
C GLU A 132 12.32 0.15 7.52
N GLY A 133 11.26 0.80 8.01
CA GLY A 133 11.29 2.21 8.44
C GLY A 133 10.93 3.25 7.38
N HIS A 134 10.74 2.85 6.12
CA HIS A 134 10.23 3.65 5.01
C HIS A 134 9.01 2.99 4.38
N LYS A 135 8.01 2.69 5.23
CA LYS A 135 6.80 1.94 4.86
C LYS A 135 5.90 2.70 3.89
N GLN A 136 6.01 4.02 3.84
CA GLN A 136 5.26 4.89 2.92
C GLN A 136 5.77 4.81 1.48
N ASP A 137 7.03 4.41 1.28
CA ASP A 137 7.69 4.39 -0.03
C ASP A 137 7.63 2.99 -0.67
N PHE A 138 6.58 2.22 -0.40
CA PHE A 138 6.45 0.84 -0.86
C PHE A 138 6.05 0.77 -2.34
N GLN A 139 6.39 -0.34 -2.98
CA GLN A 139 5.87 -0.74 -4.28
C GLN A 139 5.06 -2.03 -4.15
N VAL A 140 4.17 -2.30 -5.11
CA VAL A 140 3.39 -3.55 -5.16
C VAL A 140 3.98 -4.47 -6.21
N MET A 141 4.07 -5.75 -5.87
CA MET A 141 4.52 -6.81 -6.76
C MET A 141 3.63 -8.04 -6.63
N GLN A 142 3.61 -8.89 -7.65
CA GLN A 142 2.81 -10.12 -7.67
C GLN A 142 3.59 -11.25 -8.34
N HIS A 143 3.40 -12.48 -7.86
CA HIS A 143 3.84 -13.67 -8.60
C HIS A 143 3.09 -13.73 -9.94
N ASP A 144 3.83 -13.56 -11.04
CA ASP A 144 3.26 -13.34 -12.37
C ASP A 144 3.18 -14.65 -13.15
N SER A 145 1.98 -15.10 -13.47
CA SER A 145 1.79 -16.40 -14.13
C SER A 145 2.41 -16.49 -15.52
N LYS A 146 2.73 -15.33 -16.12
CA LYS A 146 3.37 -15.21 -17.43
C LYS A 146 4.90 -15.32 -17.35
N LEU A 147 5.48 -15.30 -16.14
CA LEU A 147 6.91 -15.44 -15.90
C LEU A 147 7.30 -16.87 -15.51
N PRO A 148 8.60 -17.25 -15.64
CA PRO A 148 9.08 -18.56 -15.21
C PRO A 148 8.76 -18.87 -13.75
N THR A 149 8.62 -20.15 -13.45
CA THR A 149 8.52 -20.63 -12.06
C THR A 149 9.89 -20.71 -11.42
N THR A 150 9.97 -20.23 -10.19
CA THR A 150 11.10 -20.45 -9.29
C THR A 150 11.24 -21.94 -8.99
N GLY A 151 12.42 -22.37 -8.54
CA GLY A 151 12.64 -23.75 -8.08
C GLY A 151 11.79 -24.18 -6.86
N ARG A 152 10.90 -23.32 -6.35
CA ARG A 152 9.93 -23.61 -5.28
C ARG A 152 8.49 -23.74 -5.78
N GLY A 153 8.25 -23.58 -7.08
CA GLY A 153 6.93 -23.73 -7.71
C GLY A 153 6.13 -22.43 -7.85
N ASP A 154 6.53 -21.35 -7.18
CA ASP A 154 5.93 -20.02 -7.37
C ASP A 154 6.50 -19.35 -8.62
N HIS A 155 5.72 -18.56 -9.36
CA HIS A 155 6.21 -17.73 -10.46
C HIS A 155 7.15 -16.61 -9.98
N ASP A 156 8.01 -16.08 -10.84
CA ASP A 156 8.79 -14.87 -10.50
C ASP A 156 7.86 -13.66 -10.25
N PHE A 157 8.34 -12.69 -9.48
CA PHE A 157 7.61 -11.46 -9.23
C PHE A 157 7.69 -10.50 -10.42
N SER A 158 6.62 -9.74 -10.65
CA SER A 158 6.64 -8.51 -11.44
C SER A 158 6.06 -7.34 -10.64
N LEU A 159 6.45 -6.10 -10.98
CA LEU A 159 5.89 -4.90 -10.35
C LEU A 159 4.51 -4.61 -10.92
N ARG A 160 3.58 -4.21 -10.05
CA ARG A 160 2.21 -3.86 -10.45
C ARG A 160 2.02 -2.34 -10.50
N PRO A 161 1.44 -1.81 -11.60
CA PRO A 161 1.33 -0.38 -11.81
C PRO A 161 0.37 0.28 -10.82
N TYR A 162 0.71 1.49 -10.39
CA TYR A 162 -0.20 2.38 -9.69
C TYR A 162 -1.05 3.15 -10.69
N VAL A 163 -2.36 3.06 -10.55
CA VAL A 163 -3.35 3.77 -11.36
C VAL A 163 -3.95 4.89 -10.50
N PRO A 164 -3.61 6.17 -10.78
CA PRO A 164 -4.22 7.28 -10.06
C PRO A 164 -5.71 7.39 -10.39
N ALA A 165 -6.52 7.77 -9.41
CA ALA A 165 -7.90 8.14 -9.69
C ALA A 165 -7.93 9.32 -10.68
N ALA A 166 -8.85 9.25 -11.65
CA ALA A 166 -9.05 10.34 -12.58
C ALA A 166 -9.52 11.59 -11.81
N PRO A 167 -8.96 12.79 -12.08
CA PRO A 167 -9.50 14.02 -11.55
C PRO A 167 -10.95 14.18 -12.03
N CYS A 168 -11.88 14.40 -11.12
CA CYS A 168 -13.25 14.80 -11.40
C CYS A 168 -13.19 16.06 -12.27
N PRO A 169 -13.84 16.08 -13.45
CA PRO A 169 -13.88 17.28 -14.27
C PRO A 169 -14.46 18.41 -13.41
N LYS A 170 -13.71 19.52 -13.32
CA LYS A 170 -14.22 20.71 -12.62
C LYS A 170 -15.60 21.01 -13.19
N PRO A 171 -16.63 21.24 -12.35
CA PRO A 171 -17.93 21.63 -12.85
C PRO A 171 -17.71 22.83 -13.79
N GLN A 172 -18.03 22.63 -15.08
CA GLN A 172 -18.00 23.72 -16.04
C GLN A 172 -18.88 24.81 -15.46
N LYS A 173 -18.32 26.01 -15.24
CA LYS A 173 -19.11 27.19 -14.94
C LYS A 173 -20.18 27.25 -16.03
N ARG A 174 -21.44 26.97 -15.66
CA ARG A 174 -22.56 27.20 -16.56
C ARG A 174 -22.45 28.66 -17.00
N PRO A 175 -22.36 28.97 -18.31
CA PRO A 175 -22.43 30.35 -18.75
C PRO A 175 -23.73 30.93 -18.18
N GLY A 176 -23.58 32.06 -17.48
CA GLY A 176 -24.63 32.66 -16.67
C GLY A 176 -25.92 32.86 -17.46
N PHE A 177 -27.02 32.39 -16.89
CA PHE A 177 -28.30 33.01 -17.15
C PHE A 177 -28.29 34.33 -16.38
N TYR A 178 -28.08 35.43 -17.12
CA TYR A 178 -28.45 36.77 -16.69
C TYR A 178 -29.93 37.00 -16.99
#